data_AF-A0A958YY71-F1
#
_entry.id   AF-A0A958YY71-F1
#
_cell.length_a   1.000
_cell.length_b   1.000
_cell.length_c   1.000
_cell.angle_alpha   90.00
_cell.angle_beta   90.00
_cell.angle_gamma   90.00
#
_symmetry.space_group_name_H-M   'P 1'
#
loop_
_entity.id
_entity.type
_entity.pdbx_description
1 polymer ?
#
loop_
_entity_poly.entity_id
_entity_poly.type
_entity_poly.pdbx_seq_one_letter_code
_entity_poly.pdbx_strand_id
1 'polypeptide(L)'
;IADESVIAKIFQFAGYTYGPLLGLYAFGLFTKLNVKDKAIPFIAILAPIFTYLINYYTIKLFDFDFSFFVLVINGLLTFIGLLLFTQKK
;
A
#
# COMPACT_ATOMS: atom_id res chain seq x y z
N ILE A 1 -18.29 -11.63 22.79
CA ILE A 1 -18.22 -12.35 21.49
C ILE A 1 -18.30 -11.39 20.30
N ALA A 2 -18.89 -10.19 20.45
CA ALA A 2 -18.41 -9.05 19.68
C ALA A 2 -17.06 -8.62 20.26
N ASP A 3 -16.01 -8.46 19.43
CA ASP A 3 -15.00 -7.38 19.51
C ASP A 3 -13.72 -7.70 18.71
N GLU A 4 -13.26 -8.97 18.64
CA GLU A 4 -12.06 -9.33 17.85
C GLU A 4 -12.23 -9.07 16.35
N SER A 5 -13.40 -9.39 15.78
CA SER A 5 -13.67 -9.16 14.36
C SER A 5 -13.70 -7.67 14.00
N VAL A 6 -14.16 -6.81 14.91
CA VAL A 6 -14.22 -5.36 14.67
C VAL A 6 -12.82 -4.78 14.73
N ILE A 7 -12.03 -5.16 15.73
CA ILE A 7 -10.63 -4.75 15.87
C ILE A 7 -9.82 -5.18 14.64
N ALA A 8 -9.96 -6.44 14.21
CA ALA A 8 -9.28 -6.95 13.02
C ALA A 8 -9.65 -6.16 11.75
N LYS A 9 -10.93 -5.83 11.56
CA LYS A 9 -11.37 -5.00 10.44
C LYS A 9 -10.78 -3.59 10.50
N ILE A 10 -10.75 -2.95 11.67
CA ILE A 10 -10.15 -1.62 11.83
C ILE A 10 -8.67 -1.65 11.43
N PHE A 11 -7.92 -2.64 11.89
CA PHE A 11 -6.51 -2.80 11.50
C PHE A 11 -6.35 -3.07 10.01
N GLN A 12 -7.26 -3.83 9.41
CA GLN A 12 -7.26 -4.06 7.97
C GLN A 12 -7.47 -2.75 7.19
N PHE A 13 -8.48 -1.95 7.57
CA PHE A 13 -8.71 -0.63 6.96
C PHE A 13 -7.52 0.31 7.15
N ALA A 14 -6.97 0.36 8.36
CA ALA A 14 -5.76 1.10 8.67
C ALA A 14 -4.57 0.65 7.79
N GLY A 15 -4.45 -0.65 7.51
CA GLY A 15 -3.45 -1.19 6.59
C GLY A 15 -3.58 -0.64 5.17
N TYR A 16 -4.81 -0.52 4.66
CA TYR A 16 -5.05 0.02 3.31
C TYR A 16 -4.88 1.53 3.21
N THR A 17 -5.21 2.30 4.26
CA THR A 17 -5.12 3.76 4.24
C THR A 17 -3.75 4.29 4.65
N TYR A 18 -3.08 3.65 5.61
CA TYR A 18 -1.72 4.02 6.03
C TYR A 18 -0.64 3.41 5.14
N GLY A 19 -0.96 2.40 4.32
CA GLY A 19 -0.03 1.82 3.36
C GLY A 19 0.58 2.86 2.41
N PRO A 20 -0.23 3.67 1.71
CA PRO A 20 0.29 4.73 0.83
C PRO A 20 1.11 5.78 1.58
N LEU A 21 0.68 6.15 2.79
CA LEU A 21 1.41 7.10 3.62
C LEU A 21 2.78 6.56 4.04
N LEU A 22 2.86 5.28 4.39
CA LEU A 22 4.11 4.59 4.68
C LEU A 22 5.04 4.59 3.46
N GLY A 23 4.51 4.31 2.26
CA GLY A 23 5.28 4.33 1.02
C GLY A 23 5.79 5.71 0.64
N LEU A 24 4.95 6.75 0.75
CA LEU A 24 5.33 8.15 0.52
C LEU A 24 6.41 8.61 1.50
N TYR A 25 6.24 8.30 2.79
CA TYR A 25 7.19 8.68 3.82
C TYR A 25 8.53 7.96 3.66
N ALA A 26 8.51 6.65 3.41
CA ALA A 26 9.71 5.88 3.11
C ALA A 26 10.42 6.43 1.86
N PHE A 27 9.68 6.79 0.82
CA PHE A 27 10.24 7.37 -0.40
C PHE A 27 10.96 8.69 -0.14
N GLY A 28 10.35 9.59 0.65
CA GLY A 28 10.97 10.86 1.03
C GLY A 28 12.19 10.71 1.95
N LEU A 29 12.22 9.69 2.81
CA LEU A 29 13.37 9.41 3.69
C LEU A 29 14.55 8.78 2.93
N PHE A 30 14.28 7.81 2.05
CA PHE A 30 15.32 7.01 1.40
C PHE A 30 15.75 7.57 0.04
N THR A 31 14.98 8.46 -0.59
CA THR A 31 15.30 9.02 -1.91
C THR A 31 15.25 10.55 -1.90
N LYS A 32 16.07 11.17 -2.76
CA LYS A 32 16.04 12.63 -3.04
C LYS A 32 15.39 12.95 -4.39
N LEU A 33 14.67 11.98 -4.96
CA LEU A 33 14.09 12.09 -6.29
C LEU A 33 12.80 12.91 -6.23
N ASN A 34 12.59 13.77 -7.22
CA ASN A 34 11.34 14.51 -7.34
C ASN A 34 10.33 13.67 -8.12
N VAL A 35 9.12 13.54 -7.60
CA VAL A 35 8.01 12.85 -8.27
C VAL A 35 7.14 13.90 -8.97
N LYS A 36 6.39 13.51 -10.00
CA LYS A 36 5.32 14.38 -10.53
C LYS A 36 4.23 14.53 -9.48
N ASP A 37 4.00 15.75 -8.99
CA ASP A 37 2.95 16.03 -7.99
C ASP A 37 1.58 15.51 -8.43
N LYS A 38 1.27 15.63 -9.72
CA LYS A 38 0.03 15.12 -10.31
C LYS A 38 -0.08 13.59 -10.29
N ALA A 39 1.02 12.85 -10.24
CA ALA A 39 1.02 11.38 -10.23
C ALA A 39 0.78 10.79 -8.83
N ILE A 40 1.18 11.51 -7.77
CA ILE A 40 1.06 11.07 -6.38
C ILE A 40 -0.35 10.58 -6.00
N PRO A 41 -1.44 11.35 -6.23
CA PRO A 41 -2.79 10.91 -5.84
C PRO A 41 -3.25 9.66 -6.62
N PHE A 42 -2.84 9.51 -7.89
CA PHE A 42 -3.16 8.30 -8.65
C PHE A 42 -2.44 7.08 -8.09
N ILE A 43 -1.15 7.21 -7.75
CA ILE A 43 -0.37 6.11 -7.16
C ILE A 43 -0.95 5.71 -5.81
N ALA A 44 -1.32 6.68 -4.97
CA ALA A 44 -1.89 6.43 -3.64
C ALA A 44 -3.26 5.72 -3.68
N ILE A 45 -4.02 5.86 -4.77
CA ILE A 45 -5.28 5.13 -4.98
C ILE A 45 -5.04 3.76 -5.63
N LEU A 46 -4.12 3.69 -6.60
CA LEU A 46 -3.81 2.45 -7.31
C LEU A 46 -3.13 1.41 -6.41
N ALA A 47 -2.24 1.82 -5.49
CA ALA A 47 -1.52 0.89 -4.62
C ALA A 47 -2.44 0.05 -3.69
N PRO A 48 -3.46 0.62 -3.00
CA PRO A 48 -4.45 -0.15 -2.27
C PRO A 48 -5.24 -1.13 -3.16
N ILE A 49 -5.62 -0.69 -4.37
CA ILE A 49 -6.36 -1.53 -5.32
C ILE A 49 -5.51 -2.74 -5.74
N PHE A 50 -4.26 -2.51 -6.11
CA PHE A 50 -3.34 -3.61 -6.46
C PHE A 50 -3.06 -4.52 -5.27
N THR A 51 -2.92 -3.96 -4.06
CA THR A 51 -2.73 -4.77 -2.84
C THR A 51 -3.93 -5.67 -2.58
N TYR A 52 -5.14 -5.14 -2.75
CA TYR A 52 -6.37 -5.91 -2.61
C TYR A 52 -6.44 -7.05 -3.63
N LEU A 53 -6.11 -6.77 -4.89
CA LEU A 53 -6.05 -7.80 -5.93
C LEU A 53 -5.01 -8.88 -5.61
N ILE A 54 -3.81 -8.49 -5.18
CA ILE A 54 -2.77 -9.45 -4.77
C ILE A 54 -3.28 -10.33 -3.63
N ASN A 55 -3.85 -9.74 -2.57
CA ASN A 55 -4.36 -10.54 -1.46
C ASN A 55 -5.48 -11.49 -1.90
N TYR A 56 -6.39 -11.02 -2.75
CA TYR A 56 -7.48 -11.85 -3.29
C TYR A 56 -6.95 -13.05 -4.09
N TYR A 57 -5.98 -12.84 -4.99
CA TYR A 57 -5.39 -13.93 -5.76
C TYR A 57 -4.56 -14.86 -4.91
N THR A 58 -3.82 -14.34 -3.92
CA THR A 58 -2.99 -15.17 -3.04
C THR A 58 -3.83 -16.07 -2.14
N ILE A 59 -4.94 -15.58 -1.60
CA ILE A 59 -5.91 -16.43 -0.88
C ILE A 59 -6.46 -17.51 -1.81
N LYS A 60 -6.84 -17.13 -3.05
CA LYS A 60 -7.47 -18.08 -3.98
C LYS A 60 -6.52 -19.16 -4.51
N LEU A 61 -5.26 -18.83 -4.77
CA LEU A 61 -4.29 -19.71 -5.42
C LEU A 61 -3.40 -20.45 -4.43
N PHE A 62 -3.07 -19.82 -3.30
CA PHE A 62 -2.08 -20.31 -2.33
C PHE A 62 -2.65 -20.54 -0.93
N ASP A 63 -3.95 -20.27 -0.72
CA ASP A 63 -4.62 -20.33 0.59
C ASP A 63 -3.88 -19.49 1.67
N PHE A 64 -3.23 -18.42 1.24
CA PHE A 64 -2.41 -17.55 2.07
C PHE A 64 -3.02 -16.15 2.14
N ASP A 65 -3.34 -15.70 3.35
CA ASP A 65 -3.84 -14.34 3.62
C ASP A 65 -2.72 -13.46 4.18
N PHE A 66 -2.47 -12.33 3.51
CA PHE A 66 -1.51 -11.35 4.00
C PHE A 66 -2.01 -10.66 5.28
N SER A 67 -3.32 -10.57 5.53
CA SER A 67 -3.89 -10.00 6.76
C SER A 67 -3.25 -8.65 7.13
N PHE A 68 -2.43 -8.56 8.18
CA PHE A 68 -1.73 -7.33 8.60
C PHE A 68 -0.60 -6.90 7.66
N PHE A 69 -0.01 -7.82 6.89
CA PHE A 69 1.06 -7.52 5.92
C PHE A 69 0.56 -6.74 4.71
N VAL A 70 -0.75 -6.62 4.51
CA VAL A 70 -1.36 -5.71 3.52
C VAL A 70 -0.79 -4.30 3.63
N LEU A 71 -0.54 -3.81 4.86
CA LEU A 71 0.09 -2.51 5.08
C LEU A 71 1.45 -2.39 4.39
N VAL A 72 2.30 -3.42 4.57
CA VAL A 72 3.66 -3.45 4.03
C VAL A 72 3.63 -3.59 2.51
N ILE A 73 2.79 -4.48 1.97
CA ILE A 73 2.62 -4.66 0.52
C ILE A 73 2.16 -3.35 -0.13
N ASN A 74 1.18 -2.67 0.47
CA ASN A 74 0.65 -1.41 -0.03
C ASN A 74 1.71 -0.28 0.01
N GLY A 75 2.46 -0.19 1.10
CA GLY A 75 3.59 0.74 1.21
C GLY A 75 4.67 0.48 0.17
N LEU A 76 5.02 -0.79 -0.07
CA LEU A 76 5.99 -1.18 -1.09
C LEU A 76 5.50 -0.84 -2.50
N LEU A 77 4.25 -1.14 -2.84
CA LEU A 77 3.67 -0.80 -4.15
C LEU A 77 3.63 0.71 -4.35
N THR A 78 3.30 1.48 -3.31
CA THR A 78 3.33 2.95 -3.37
C THR A 78 4.74 3.44 -3.62
N PHE A 79 5.74 2.93 -2.89
CA PHE A 79 7.15 3.27 -3.07
C PHE A 79 7.64 2.95 -4.49
N ILE A 80 7.32 1.77 -5.02
CA ILE A 80 7.65 1.36 -6.39
C ILE A 80 6.95 2.25 -7.41
N GLY A 81 5.67 2.56 -7.20
CA GLY A 81 4.92 3.49 -8.04
C GLY A 81 5.59 4.86 -8.09
N LEU A 82 5.99 5.40 -6.95
CA LEU A 82 6.70 6.68 -6.89
C LEU A 82 8.04 6.62 -7.63
N LEU A 83 8.81 5.54 -7.47
CA LEU A 83 10.06 5.32 -8.20
C LEU A 83 9.87 5.35 -9.72
N LEU A 84 8.83 4.68 -10.23
CA LEU A 84 8.52 4.63 -11.66
C LEU A 84 8.09 6.00 -12.23
N PHE A 85 7.43 6.83 -11.42
CA PHE A 85 6.95 8.16 -11.81
C PHE A 85 7.89 9.30 -11.35
N THR A 86 9.15 8.97 -11.06
CA THR A 86 10.17 9.99 -10.78
C THR A 86 10.43 10.86 -12.01
N GLN A 87 10.53 12.16 -11.78
CA GLN A 87 11.08 13.08 -12.76
C GLN A 87 12.60 12.99 -12.65
N LYS A 88 13.25 12.52 -13.72
CA LYS A 88 14.67 12.84 -13.92
C LYS A 88 14.75 14.34 -14.19
N LYS A 89 15.41 15.05 -13.29
CA LYS A 89 15.92 16.39 -13.59
C LYS A 89 17.09 16.25 -14.57
#